data_AF-A0A7K8WUR2-F1
#
_entry.id   AF-A0A7K8WUR2-F1
#
_cell.length_a   1.000
_cell.length_b   1.000
_cell.length_c   1.000
_cell.angle_alpha   90.00
_cell.angle_beta   90.00
_cell.angle_gamma   90.00
#
_symmetry.space_group_name_H-M   'P 1'
#
loop_
_entity.id
_entity.type
_entity.pdbx_description
1 polymer ?
#
loop_
_entity_poly.entity_id
_entity_poly.type
_entity_poly.pdbx_seq_one_letter_code
_entity_poly.pdbx_strand_id
1 'polypeptide(L)'
;MDETVAEYIRRTVLKMPRDEIKMMLQKWGFLSEAQLQTLNFHQVKDNISQDVVQLCEENSADIKQAAVLDIIYNHIYHNKRIWSVYQMKKTGEELEYFDLTDFKKKFKKRLRSALKNVTITFREYEDNAIWIRVAWGTPSRKPNQYKPSYVVYHSQTPYAFISASVLKSNLPLLCQALIVASNYHDIREMELRSHSLNSLKDIVFKRYSQNFQTYCPKPLQEKNVEPESVDLRIVQENRREKERIQRLNQEVFGDGPQPILEFAHYRLETMFKSDPKMDVLDKKEPFRCLVKFSSPHLLESLKSLAPAGMADAPLSPLLTCIPQKARNYFRIREKKGLLPESFVSP
;
A
#
# COMPACT_ATOMS: atom_id res chain seq x y z
N MET A 1 5.38 -28.29 -21.47
CA MET A 1 5.62 -27.23 -20.45
C MET A 1 6.70 -27.73 -19.47
N ASP A 2 7.49 -26.84 -18.84
CA ASP A 2 8.43 -27.24 -17.77
C ASP A 2 7.63 -27.64 -16.51
N GLU A 3 7.98 -28.76 -15.87
CA GLU A 3 7.31 -29.28 -14.68
C GLU A 3 7.24 -28.24 -13.54
N THR A 4 8.26 -27.40 -13.42
CA THR A 4 8.28 -26.32 -12.42
C THR A 4 7.26 -25.23 -12.70
N VAL A 5 6.94 -24.99 -13.98
CA VAL A 5 5.89 -24.05 -14.41
C VAL A 5 4.52 -24.67 -14.18
N ALA A 6 4.36 -25.96 -14.50
CA ALA A 6 3.12 -26.71 -14.26
C ALA A 6 2.73 -26.68 -12.78
N GLU A 7 3.65 -27.03 -11.87
CA GLU A 7 3.41 -27.01 -10.43
C GLU A 7 3.18 -25.58 -9.89
N TYR A 8 3.82 -24.57 -10.50
CA TYR A 8 3.58 -23.18 -10.12
C TYR A 8 2.16 -22.72 -10.49
N ILE A 9 1.66 -23.07 -11.69
CA ILE A 9 0.28 -22.80 -12.11
C ILE A 9 -0.68 -23.54 -11.18
N ARG A 10 -0.46 -24.84 -10.97
CA ARG A 10 -1.29 -25.69 -10.09
C ARG A 10 -1.47 -25.07 -8.71
N ARG A 11 -0.36 -24.71 -8.04
CA ARG A 11 -0.40 -24.08 -6.71
C ARG A 11 -1.07 -22.70 -6.72
N THR A 12 -0.99 -21.97 -7.83
CA THR A 12 -1.63 -20.65 -7.93
C THR A 12 -3.15 -20.80 -8.01
N VAL A 13 -3.64 -21.77 -8.78
CA VAL A 13 -5.07 -22.12 -8.86
C VAL A 13 -5.59 -22.64 -7.51
N LEU A 14 -4.84 -23.52 -6.85
CA LEU A 14 -5.22 -24.07 -5.53
C LEU A 14 -5.37 -23.02 -4.43
N LYS A 15 -4.73 -21.86 -4.55
CA LYS A 15 -4.87 -20.75 -3.59
C LYS A 15 -6.13 -19.91 -3.79
N MET A 16 -6.78 -20.01 -4.95
CA MET A 16 -8.01 -19.27 -5.25
C MET A 16 -9.20 -19.95 -4.55
N PRO A 17 -10.17 -19.20 -4.00
CA PRO A 17 -11.47 -19.75 -3.62
C PRO A 17 -12.12 -20.42 -4.84
N ARG A 18 -12.74 -21.59 -4.64
CA ARG A 18 -13.29 -22.41 -5.74
C ARG A 18 -14.23 -21.60 -6.63
N ASP A 19 -15.12 -20.84 -5.99
CA ASP A 19 -16.20 -20.13 -6.65
C ASP A 19 -15.68 -18.94 -7.50
N GLU A 20 -14.43 -18.52 -7.29
CA GLU A 20 -13.77 -17.46 -8.03
C GLU A 20 -12.82 -17.97 -9.13
N ILE A 21 -12.46 -19.27 -9.16
CA ILE A 21 -11.47 -19.82 -10.11
C ILE A 21 -11.87 -19.51 -11.56
N LYS A 22 -13.14 -19.72 -11.93
CA LYS A 22 -13.62 -19.47 -13.31
C LYS A 22 -13.40 -18.01 -13.73
N MET A 23 -13.79 -17.06 -12.88
CA MET A 23 -13.58 -15.62 -13.11
C MET A 23 -12.09 -15.30 -13.25
N MET A 24 -11.23 -15.89 -12.41
CA MET A 24 -9.78 -15.66 -12.45
C MET A 24 -9.17 -16.13 -13.77
N LEU A 25 -9.55 -17.32 -14.24
CA LEU A 25 -9.06 -17.88 -15.51
C LEU A 25 -9.58 -17.09 -16.73
N GLN A 26 -10.83 -16.61 -16.68
CA GLN A 26 -11.37 -15.70 -17.70
C GLN A 26 -10.56 -14.39 -17.76
N LYS A 27 -10.26 -13.77 -16.62
CA LYS A 27 -9.41 -12.57 -16.55
C LYS A 27 -7.96 -12.83 -16.97
N TRP A 28 -7.50 -14.08 -16.92
CA TRP A 28 -6.19 -14.47 -17.41
C TRP A 28 -6.13 -14.45 -18.93
N GLY A 29 -7.20 -14.86 -19.61
CA GLY A 29 -7.32 -14.78 -21.07
C GLY A 29 -6.32 -15.65 -21.82
N PHE A 30 -5.63 -16.58 -21.15
CA PHE A 30 -4.71 -17.54 -21.76
C PHE A 30 -5.42 -18.80 -22.25
N LEU A 31 -6.47 -19.22 -21.53
CA LEU A 31 -7.35 -20.31 -21.95
C LEU A 31 -8.53 -19.72 -22.73
N SER A 32 -8.86 -20.32 -23.86
CA SER A 32 -10.02 -19.92 -24.66
C SER A 32 -11.34 -20.18 -23.92
N GLU A 33 -12.41 -19.46 -24.28
CA GLU A 33 -13.72 -19.67 -23.67
C GLU A 33 -14.21 -21.11 -23.86
N ALA A 34 -13.98 -21.71 -25.03
CA ALA A 34 -14.32 -23.11 -25.29
C ALA A 34 -13.63 -24.07 -24.31
N GLN A 35 -12.31 -23.91 -24.10
CA GLN A 35 -11.54 -24.68 -23.12
C GLN A 35 -11.99 -24.44 -21.68
N LEU A 36 -12.49 -23.24 -21.36
CA LEU A 36 -13.03 -22.96 -20.03
C LEU A 36 -14.40 -23.63 -19.81
N GLN A 37 -15.19 -23.86 -20.86
CA GLN A 37 -16.47 -24.58 -20.74
C GLN A 37 -16.29 -26.09 -20.58
N THR A 38 -15.17 -26.66 -21.05
CA THR A 38 -14.87 -28.10 -20.85
C THR A 38 -14.46 -28.42 -19.42
N LEU A 39 -14.05 -27.42 -18.63
CA LEU A 39 -13.65 -27.61 -17.23
C LEU A 39 -14.87 -27.82 -16.33
N ASN A 40 -14.87 -28.90 -15.56
CA ASN A 40 -15.87 -29.11 -14.52
C ASN A 40 -15.48 -28.36 -13.23
N PHE A 41 -16.11 -27.22 -12.95
CA PHE A 41 -15.83 -26.44 -11.73
C PHE A 41 -16.52 -26.97 -10.46
N HIS A 42 -17.36 -28.01 -10.57
CA HIS A 42 -18.06 -28.60 -9.42
C HIS A 42 -17.26 -29.69 -8.69
N GLN A 43 -16.13 -30.11 -9.28
CA GLN A 43 -15.27 -31.13 -8.68
C GLN A 43 -14.32 -30.57 -7.60
N VAL A 44 -13.50 -31.45 -7.02
CA VAL A 44 -12.50 -31.08 -6.02
C VAL A 44 -11.44 -30.16 -6.66
N LYS A 45 -10.98 -29.15 -5.92
CA LYS A 45 -10.03 -28.15 -6.41
C LYS A 45 -8.73 -28.73 -6.99
N ASP A 46 -8.26 -29.86 -6.45
CA ASP A 46 -7.08 -30.54 -6.98
C ASP A 46 -7.30 -31.01 -8.42
N ASN A 47 -8.44 -31.62 -8.72
CA ASN A 47 -8.79 -32.05 -10.09
C ASN A 47 -8.93 -30.83 -11.01
N ILE A 48 -9.60 -29.75 -10.56
CA ILE A 48 -9.68 -28.50 -11.34
C ILE A 48 -8.28 -27.98 -11.66
N SER A 49 -7.37 -28.01 -10.68
CA SER A 49 -6.00 -27.54 -10.88
C SER A 49 -5.19 -28.42 -11.83
N GLN A 50 -5.45 -29.72 -11.87
CA GLN A 50 -4.83 -30.66 -12.81
C GLN A 50 -5.35 -30.45 -14.23
N ASP A 51 -6.67 -30.34 -14.41
CA ASP A 51 -7.27 -30.09 -15.72
C ASP A 51 -6.80 -28.75 -16.31
N VAL A 52 -6.69 -27.71 -15.47
CA VAL A 52 -6.12 -26.42 -15.90
C VAL A 52 -4.67 -26.57 -16.33
N VAL A 53 -3.86 -27.36 -15.63
CA VAL A 53 -2.47 -27.63 -16.02
C VAL A 53 -2.42 -28.37 -17.35
N GLN A 54 -3.26 -29.39 -17.57
CA GLN A 54 -3.32 -30.12 -18.83
C GLN A 54 -3.63 -29.19 -20.01
N LEU A 55 -4.64 -28.33 -19.88
CA LEU A 55 -4.95 -27.32 -20.90
C LEU A 55 -3.78 -26.34 -21.13
N CYS A 56 -3.04 -26.00 -20.07
CA CYS A 56 -1.84 -25.17 -20.19
C CYS A 56 -0.67 -25.90 -20.87
N GLU A 57 -0.58 -27.24 -20.75
CA GLU A 57 0.40 -28.06 -21.47
C GLU A 57 0.09 -28.09 -22.96
N GLU A 58 -1.18 -28.32 -23.31
CA GLU A 58 -1.68 -28.29 -24.69
C GLU A 58 -1.40 -26.93 -25.34
N ASN A 59 -1.65 -25.83 -24.63
CA ASN A 59 -1.39 -24.47 -25.09
C ASN A 59 0.08 -24.03 -24.94
N SER A 60 0.99 -24.93 -24.52
CA SER A 60 2.43 -24.66 -24.37
C SER A 60 2.76 -23.45 -23.47
N ALA A 61 2.14 -23.37 -22.30
CA ALA A 61 2.35 -22.27 -21.35
C ALA A 61 3.82 -22.15 -20.91
N ASP A 62 4.31 -20.91 -20.87
CA ASP A 62 5.64 -20.56 -20.38
C ASP A 62 5.57 -19.89 -18.99
N ILE A 63 6.74 -19.64 -18.40
CA ILE A 63 6.82 -18.96 -17.10
C ILE A 63 6.24 -17.54 -17.14
N LYS A 64 6.21 -16.87 -18.30
CA LYS A 64 5.62 -15.52 -18.39
C LYS A 64 4.11 -15.61 -18.22
N GLN A 65 3.46 -16.59 -18.84
CA GLN A 65 2.02 -16.82 -18.69
C GLN A 65 1.66 -17.14 -17.24
N ALA A 66 2.42 -18.03 -16.60
CA ALA A 66 2.21 -18.35 -15.19
C ALA A 66 2.45 -17.12 -14.26
N ALA A 67 3.43 -16.28 -14.59
CA ALA A 67 3.67 -15.03 -13.86
C ALA A 67 2.55 -14.00 -14.06
N VAL A 68 1.88 -13.98 -15.22
CA VAL A 68 0.71 -13.14 -15.44
C VAL A 68 -0.45 -13.61 -14.57
N LEU A 69 -0.72 -14.92 -14.50
CA LEU A 69 -1.74 -15.49 -13.61
C LEU A 69 -1.52 -15.09 -12.15
N ASP A 70 -0.27 -15.14 -11.69
CA ASP A 70 0.11 -14.70 -10.35
C ASP A 70 -0.08 -13.19 -10.14
N ILE A 71 0.18 -12.34 -11.14
CA ILE A 71 -0.15 -10.90 -11.05
C ILE A 71 -1.65 -10.70 -10.83
N ILE A 72 -2.51 -11.39 -11.60
CA ILE A 72 -3.97 -11.28 -11.47
C ILE A 72 -4.43 -11.69 -10.07
N TYR A 73 -3.89 -12.80 -9.56
CA TYR A 73 -4.16 -13.26 -8.20
C TYR A 73 -3.82 -12.19 -7.17
N ASN A 74 -2.66 -11.54 -7.27
CA ASN A 74 -2.26 -10.49 -6.33
C ASN A 74 -3.02 -9.17 -6.56
N HIS A 75 -3.49 -8.90 -7.77
CA HIS A 75 -4.32 -7.74 -8.08
C HIS A 75 -5.71 -7.85 -7.45
N ILE A 76 -6.33 -9.03 -7.52
CA ILE A 76 -7.66 -9.27 -6.95
C ILE A 76 -7.60 -9.42 -5.43
N TYR A 77 -6.59 -10.11 -4.90
CA TYR A 77 -6.39 -10.23 -3.44
C TYR A 77 -5.32 -9.26 -2.93
N HIS A 78 -5.50 -7.97 -3.16
CA HIS A 78 -4.52 -6.94 -2.83
C HIS A 78 -4.13 -6.90 -1.34
N ASN A 79 -5.04 -7.29 -0.44
CA ASN A 79 -4.84 -7.29 1.03
C ASN A 79 -3.87 -8.37 1.53
N LYS A 80 -3.45 -9.32 0.68
CA LYS A 80 -2.52 -10.40 1.09
C LYS A 80 -1.09 -9.91 1.33
N ARG A 81 -0.74 -8.70 0.85
CA ARG A 81 0.62 -8.16 0.92
C ARG A 81 0.63 -6.82 1.61
N ILE A 82 1.72 -6.54 2.33
CA ILE A 82 2.00 -5.22 2.85
C ILE A 82 2.69 -4.43 1.74
N TRP A 83 2.08 -3.32 1.37
CA TRP A 83 2.59 -2.37 0.40
C TRP A 83 3.28 -1.23 1.13
N SER A 84 4.41 -0.78 0.61
CA SER A 84 5.12 0.42 1.07
C SER A 84 5.12 1.45 -0.04
N VAL A 85 4.88 2.71 0.32
CA VAL A 85 4.82 3.82 -0.64
C VAL A 85 6.21 4.41 -0.84
N TYR A 86 6.55 4.68 -2.09
CA TYR A 86 7.78 5.36 -2.50
C TYR A 86 7.41 6.61 -3.30
N GLN A 87 8.11 7.71 -3.02
CA GLN A 87 7.98 8.96 -3.76
C GLN A 87 9.26 9.18 -4.56
N MET A 88 9.10 9.42 -5.86
CA MET A 88 10.18 9.78 -6.76
C MET A 88 10.22 11.30 -6.97
N LYS A 89 11.41 11.85 -7.21
CA LYS A 89 11.62 13.28 -7.46
C LYS A 89 12.31 13.50 -8.81
N LYS A 90 11.75 14.39 -9.62
CA LYS A 90 12.40 14.94 -10.82
C LYS A 90 13.17 16.21 -10.43
N THR A 91 14.24 16.51 -11.16
CA THR A 91 15.11 17.67 -10.91
C THR A 91 14.85 18.79 -11.94
N GLY A 92 13.70 18.75 -12.63
CA GLY A 92 13.31 19.75 -13.63
C GLY A 92 11.81 19.66 -13.96
N GLU A 93 11.28 20.71 -14.59
CA GLU A 93 9.87 20.86 -14.98
C GLU A 93 9.58 20.34 -16.41
N GLU A 94 10.50 19.58 -17.01
CA GLU A 94 10.29 19.08 -18.37
C GLU A 94 9.16 18.04 -18.40
N LEU A 95 8.16 18.33 -19.21
CA LEU A 95 6.99 17.50 -19.47
C LEU A 95 7.42 16.35 -20.40
N GLU A 96 8.18 15.40 -19.86
CA GLU A 96 8.59 14.22 -20.60
C GLU A 96 7.37 13.34 -20.94
N TYR A 97 7.18 13.07 -22.22
CA TYR A 97 6.20 12.09 -22.67
C TYR A 97 6.60 10.69 -22.16
N PHE A 98 5.69 10.05 -21.43
CA PHE A 98 5.91 8.69 -20.92
C PHE A 98 5.58 7.66 -21.99
N ASP A 99 6.61 7.05 -22.60
CA ASP A 99 6.45 5.86 -23.42
C ASP A 99 6.59 4.59 -22.56
N LEU A 100 5.50 3.83 -22.47
CA LEU A 100 5.46 2.56 -21.74
C LEU A 100 6.40 1.50 -22.34
N THR A 101 6.56 1.49 -23.67
CA THR A 101 7.41 0.52 -24.35
C THR A 101 8.87 0.76 -24.03
N ASP A 102 9.31 2.02 -24.10
CA ASP A 102 10.63 2.46 -23.66
C ASP A 102 10.85 2.19 -22.16
N PHE A 103 9.89 2.56 -21.29
CA PHE A 103 9.94 2.26 -19.86
C PHE A 103 10.20 0.78 -19.58
N LYS A 104 9.41 -0.12 -20.20
CA LYS A 104 9.58 -1.58 -20.04
C LYS A 104 10.94 -2.06 -20.52
N LYS A 105 11.46 -1.51 -21.62
CA LYS A 105 12.79 -1.84 -22.17
C LYS A 105 13.90 -1.38 -21.24
N LYS A 106 13.90 -0.10 -20.82
CA LYS A 106 14.86 0.48 -19.87
C LYS A 106 14.87 -0.28 -18.55
N PHE A 107 13.70 -0.56 -17.98
CA PHE A 107 13.56 -1.29 -16.73
C PHE A 107 14.16 -2.71 -16.82
N LYS A 108 13.77 -3.47 -17.86
CA LYS A 108 14.31 -4.83 -18.10
C LYS A 108 15.83 -4.80 -18.30
N LYS A 109 16.33 -3.84 -19.11
CA LYS A 109 17.76 -3.69 -19.40
C LYS A 109 18.54 -3.42 -18.11
N ARG A 110 18.06 -2.51 -17.26
CA ARG A 110 18.75 -2.17 -16.01
C ARG A 110 18.83 -3.35 -15.06
N LEU A 111 17.73 -4.05 -14.82
CA LEU A 111 17.75 -5.22 -13.93
C LEU A 111 18.60 -6.38 -14.47
N ARG A 112 18.51 -6.67 -15.78
CA ARG A 112 19.30 -7.74 -16.41
C ARG A 112 20.79 -7.43 -16.47
N SER A 113 21.17 -6.15 -16.52
CA SER A 113 22.58 -5.74 -16.46
C SER A 113 23.22 -6.04 -15.10
N ALA A 114 22.43 -6.00 -14.02
CA ALA A 114 22.91 -6.31 -12.68
C ALA A 114 22.74 -7.79 -12.30
N LEU A 115 21.66 -8.44 -12.77
CA LEU A 115 21.33 -9.83 -12.44
C LEU A 115 20.93 -10.61 -13.70
N LYS A 116 21.75 -11.61 -14.07
CA LYS A 116 21.45 -12.50 -15.21
C LYS A 116 20.16 -13.31 -14.99
N ASN A 117 19.96 -13.84 -13.79
CA ASN A 117 18.81 -14.68 -13.45
C ASN A 117 17.70 -13.84 -12.81
N VAL A 118 16.86 -13.22 -13.64
CA VAL A 118 15.68 -12.47 -13.18
C VAL A 118 14.49 -12.68 -14.13
N THR A 119 13.31 -12.92 -13.57
CA THR A 119 12.05 -12.97 -14.34
C THR A 119 11.27 -11.69 -14.09
N ILE A 120 10.99 -10.94 -15.14
CA ILE A 120 10.29 -9.65 -15.07
C ILE A 120 9.05 -9.73 -15.95
N THR A 121 7.88 -9.57 -15.35
CA THR A 121 6.58 -9.61 -16.03
C THR A 121 5.84 -8.32 -15.75
N PHE A 122 5.18 -7.79 -16.78
CA PHE A 122 4.40 -6.56 -16.72
C PHE A 122 2.95 -6.88 -17.03
N ARG A 123 2.02 -6.18 -16.39
CA ARG A 123 0.61 -6.17 -16.74
C ARG A 123 0.06 -4.76 -16.57
N GLU A 124 -0.70 -4.31 -17.55
CA GLU A 124 -1.35 -3.00 -17.55
C GLU A 124 -2.80 -3.13 -17.10
N TYR A 125 -3.30 -2.07 -16.49
CA TYR A 125 -4.68 -1.90 -16.08
C TYR A 125 -5.18 -0.52 -16.52
N GLU A 126 -6.50 -0.37 -16.61
CA GLU A 126 -7.18 0.79 -17.18
C GLU A 126 -6.87 2.12 -16.45
N ASP A 127 -6.46 2.08 -15.18
CA ASP A 127 -6.09 3.25 -14.39
C ASP A 127 -4.67 3.78 -14.69
N ASN A 128 -4.09 3.46 -15.85
CA ASN A 128 -2.68 3.68 -16.20
C ASN A 128 -1.70 3.07 -15.18
N ALA A 129 -2.16 2.09 -14.39
CA ALA A 129 -1.30 1.37 -13.47
C ALA A 129 -0.57 0.24 -14.20
N ILE A 130 0.74 0.20 -13.96
CA ILE A 130 1.62 -0.84 -14.46
C ILE A 130 1.99 -1.71 -13.26
N TRP A 131 1.52 -2.95 -13.28
CA TRP A 131 1.92 -3.98 -12.34
C TRP A 131 3.16 -4.67 -12.85
N ILE A 132 4.21 -4.65 -12.04
CA ILE A 132 5.51 -5.24 -12.36
C ILE A 132 5.77 -6.33 -11.32
N ARG A 133 5.94 -7.57 -11.79
CA ARG A 133 6.36 -8.69 -10.97
C ARG A 133 7.83 -8.99 -11.27
N VAL A 134 8.65 -9.03 -10.22
CA VAL A 134 10.07 -9.36 -10.32
C VAL A 134 10.37 -10.57 -9.46
N ALA A 135 10.68 -11.70 -10.08
CA ALA A 135 11.21 -12.88 -9.40
C ALA A 135 12.74 -12.84 -9.44
N TRP A 136 13.35 -12.94 -8.28
CA TRP A 136 14.79 -12.78 -8.09
C TRP A 136 15.51 -14.13 -8.10
N GLY A 137 16.60 -14.22 -8.86
CA GLY A 137 17.57 -15.31 -8.79
C GLY A 137 18.93 -14.81 -8.29
N THR A 138 19.85 -15.75 -8.12
CA THR A 138 21.27 -15.46 -7.86
C THR A 138 22.07 -15.86 -9.10
N PRO A 139 23.36 -15.48 -9.23
CA PRO A 139 24.19 -15.93 -10.35
C PRO A 139 24.20 -17.46 -10.53
N SER A 140 24.08 -18.20 -9.42
CA SER A 140 24.10 -19.67 -9.38
C SER A 140 22.71 -20.34 -9.37
N ARG A 141 21.62 -19.61 -9.13
CA ARG A 141 20.27 -20.20 -8.98
C ARG A 141 19.24 -19.53 -9.86
N LYS A 142 18.34 -20.34 -10.42
CA LYS A 142 17.17 -19.88 -11.17
C LYS A 142 16.30 -18.95 -10.30
N PRO A 143 15.55 -18.01 -10.90
CA PRO A 143 14.70 -17.09 -10.16
C PRO A 143 13.62 -17.80 -9.35
N ASN A 144 13.45 -17.41 -8.08
CA ASN A 144 12.44 -17.98 -7.21
C ASN A 144 11.06 -17.38 -7.49
N GLN A 145 10.21 -18.15 -8.17
CA GLN A 145 8.86 -17.72 -8.57
C GLN A 145 7.87 -17.64 -7.40
N TYR A 146 8.16 -18.26 -6.25
CA TYR A 146 7.28 -18.23 -5.08
C TYR A 146 7.52 -17.01 -4.17
N LYS A 147 8.66 -16.33 -4.33
CA LYS A 147 9.02 -15.13 -3.55
C LYS A 147 9.31 -13.90 -4.44
N PRO A 148 8.38 -13.51 -5.34
CA PRO A 148 8.56 -12.32 -6.16
C PRO A 148 8.34 -11.03 -5.36
N SER A 149 8.86 -9.93 -5.88
CA SER A 149 8.49 -8.56 -5.48
C SER A 149 7.51 -7.98 -6.49
N TYR A 150 6.60 -7.14 -6.01
CA TYR A 150 5.63 -6.45 -6.87
C TYR A 150 5.84 -4.95 -6.76
N VAL A 151 5.71 -4.28 -7.90
CA VAL A 151 5.67 -2.83 -8.00
C VAL A 151 4.40 -2.46 -8.73
N VAL A 152 3.67 -1.49 -8.19
CA VAL A 152 2.56 -0.83 -8.89
C VAL A 152 2.99 0.60 -9.12
N TYR A 153 3.13 0.97 -10.38
CA TYR A 153 3.56 2.31 -10.79
C TYR A 153 2.48 2.96 -11.65
N HIS A 154 2.21 4.23 -11.38
CA HIS A 154 1.23 5.05 -12.11
C HIS A 154 2.00 6.08 -12.92
N SER A 155 1.96 5.98 -14.25
CA SER A 155 2.77 6.82 -15.15
C SER A 155 2.57 8.32 -14.95
N GLN A 156 1.36 8.73 -14.52
CA GLN A 156 0.97 10.12 -14.31
C GLN A 156 1.38 10.68 -12.94
N THR A 157 1.97 9.87 -12.07
CA THR A 157 2.27 10.29 -10.69
C THR A 157 3.71 9.96 -10.29
N PRO A 158 4.32 10.73 -9.38
CA PRO A 158 5.66 10.45 -8.88
C PRO A 158 5.68 9.30 -7.85
N TYR A 159 4.62 8.53 -7.71
CA TYR A 159 4.49 7.53 -6.64
C TYR A 159 4.57 6.11 -7.18
N ALA A 160 5.24 5.25 -6.41
CA ALA A 160 5.32 3.82 -6.67
C ALA A 160 5.02 3.04 -5.40
N PHE A 161 4.26 1.95 -5.54
CA PHE A 161 3.89 1.09 -4.42
C PHE A 161 4.65 -0.22 -4.56
N ILE A 162 5.48 -0.55 -3.56
CA ILE A 162 6.35 -1.72 -3.62
C ILE A 162 5.96 -2.68 -2.49
N SER A 163 5.67 -3.93 -2.86
CA SER A 163 5.64 -5.06 -1.95
C SER A 163 6.96 -5.82 -2.11
N ALA A 164 7.91 -5.57 -1.20
CA ALA A 164 9.20 -6.24 -1.22
C ALA A 164 9.09 -7.74 -0.90
N SER A 165 9.92 -8.54 -1.57
CA SER A 165 10.15 -9.93 -1.17
C SER A 165 10.97 -10.00 0.12
N VAL A 166 11.07 -11.20 0.69
CA VAL A 166 11.90 -11.51 1.87
C VAL A 166 13.36 -11.06 1.68
N LEU A 167 13.84 -11.07 0.43
CA LEU A 167 15.18 -10.59 0.04
C LEU A 167 15.19 -9.05 -0.08
N LYS A 168 15.27 -8.36 1.06
CA LYS A 168 15.38 -6.88 1.11
C LYS A 168 16.64 -6.34 0.43
N SER A 169 17.67 -7.17 0.23
CA SER A 169 18.92 -6.79 -0.44
C SER A 169 18.72 -6.32 -1.89
N ASN A 170 17.67 -6.79 -2.57
CA ASN A 170 17.42 -6.47 -3.99
C ASN A 170 16.58 -5.20 -4.16
N LEU A 171 16.07 -4.63 -3.08
CA LEU A 171 15.23 -3.44 -3.10
C LEU A 171 15.97 -2.21 -3.66
N PRO A 172 17.22 -1.89 -3.29
CA PRO A 172 17.94 -0.76 -3.88
C PRO A 172 18.09 -0.89 -5.40
N LEU A 173 18.35 -2.10 -5.90
CA LEU A 173 18.45 -2.37 -7.33
C LEU A 173 17.09 -2.18 -8.04
N LEU A 174 15.99 -2.63 -7.42
CA LEU A 174 14.63 -2.42 -7.92
C LEU A 174 14.29 -0.92 -8.00
N CYS A 175 14.57 -0.18 -6.93
CA CYS A 175 14.39 1.26 -6.86
C CYS A 175 15.21 2.00 -7.94
N GLN A 176 16.47 1.61 -8.13
CA GLN A 176 17.31 2.18 -9.19
C GLN A 176 16.77 1.87 -10.60
N ALA A 177 16.32 0.64 -10.85
CA ALA A 177 15.71 0.28 -12.12
C ALA A 177 14.44 1.08 -12.41
N LEU A 178 13.66 1.40 -11.36
CA LEU A 178 12.49 2.24 -11.48
C LEU A 178 12.88 3.67 -11.85
N ILE A 179 13.77 4.31 -11.08
CA ILE A 179 14.30 5.67 -11.33
C ILE A 179 14.78 5.82 -12.78
N VAL A 180 15.64 4.91 -13.23
CA VAL A 180 16.24 4.97 -14.57
C VAL A 180 15.20 4.75 -15.67
N ALA A 181 14.18 3.92 -15.43
CA ALA A 181 13.15 3.66 -16.41
C ALA A 181 12.13 4.81 -16.52
N SER A 182 11.83 5.47 -15.40
CA SER A 182 10.84 6.57 -15.34
C SER A 182 11.46 7.97 -15.48
N ASN A 183 12.77 8.08 -15.70
CA ASN A 183 13.53 9.34 -15.81
C ASN A 183 13.37 10.24 -14.55
N TYR A 184 13.35 9.65 -13.37
CA TYR A 184 13.46 10.39 -12.11
C TYR A 184 14.93 10.43 -11.66
N HIS A 185 15.26 11.23 -10.66
CA HIS A 185 16.63 11.31 -10.12
C HIS A 185 16.77 10.69 -8.73
N ASP A 186 15.72 10.76 -7.92
CA ASP A 186 15.72 10.26 -6.55
C ASP A 186 14.44 9.47 -6.26
N ILE A 187 14.52 8.49 -5.36
CA ILE A 187 13.39 7.72 -4.84
C ILE A 187 13.55 7.56 -3.34
N ARG A 188 12.51 7.91 -2.59
CA ARG A 188 12.50 7.80 -1.13
C ARG A 188 11.33 6.96 -0.68
N GLU A 189 11.62 6.01 0.20
CA GLU A 189 10.56 5.30 0.93
C GLU A 189 9.83 6.29 1.83
N MET A 190 8.51 6.34 1.70
CA MET A 190 7.65 7.06 2.63
C MET A 190 7.40 6.19 3.86
N GLU A 191 7.18 6.82 5.01
CA GLU A 191 6.84 6.11 6.25
C GLU A 191 5.37 5.64 6.27
N LEU A 192 4.85 5.18 5.12
CA LEU A 192 3.47 4.76 4.91
C LEU A 192 3.41 3.35 4.35
N ARG A 193 2.78 2.45 5.12
CA ARG A 193 2.60 1.04 4.74
C ARG A 193 1.21 0.54 5.14
N SER A 194 0.59 -0.30 4.32
CA SER A 194 -0.75 -0.86 4.56
C SER A 194 -0.94 -2.15 3.75
N HIS A 195 -1.93 -2.96 4.12
CA HIS A 195 -2.38 -4.06 3.27
C HIS A 195 -3.27 -3.59 2.11
N SER A 196 -4.02 -2.50 2.30
CA SER A 196 -4.91 -1.94 1.29
C SER A 196 -4.17 -1.01 0.33
N LEU A 197 -3.82 -1.52 -0.86
CA LEU A 197 -3.21 -0.70 -1.92
C LEU A 197 -4.11 0.48 -2.33
N ASN A 198 -5.43 0.28 -2.39
CA ASN A 198 -6.36 1.34 -2.78
C ASN A 198 -6.36 2.48 -1.75
N SER A 199 -6.37 2.14 -0.46
CA SER A 199 -6.32 3.16 0.61
C SER A 199 -5.00 3.92 0.63
N LEU A 200 -3.88 3.26 0.29
CA LEU A 200 -2.61 3.96 0.07
C LEU A 200 -2.68 4.94 -1.10
N LYS A 201 -3.27 4.52 -2.23
CA LYS A 201 -3.52 5.42 -3.37
C LYS A 201 -4.37 6.61 -2.93
N ASP A 202 -5.44 6.38 -2.18
CA ASP A 202 -6.34 7.44 -1.73
C ASP A 202 -5.61 8.45 -0.86
N ILE A 203 -4.82 7.98 0.13
CA ILE A 203 -4.03 8.85 1.02
C ILE A 203 -3.02 9.69 0.23
N VAL A 204 -2.26 9.05 -0.65
CA VAL A 204 -1.12 9.67 -1.36
C VAL A 204 -1.59 10.61 -2.47
N PHE A 205 -2.63 10.21 -3.21
CA PHE A 205 -3.24 11.04 -4.25
C PHE A 205 -4.24 12.04 -3.68
N LYS A 206 -4.45 12.05 -2.35
CA LYS A 206 -5.42 12.90 -1.65
C LYS A 206 -6.84 12.78 -2.24
N ARG A 207 -7.22 11.59 -2.72
CA ARG A 207 -8.56 11.35 -3.30
C ARG A 207 -9.64 11.36 -2.24
N TYR A 208 -9.35 10.85 -1.03
CA TYR A 208 -10.26 10.96 0.12
C TYR A 208 -10.53 12.42 0.50
N SER A 209 -9.59 13.32 0.14
CA SER A 209 -9.65 14.74 0.46
C SER A 209 -10.52 15.57 -0.48
N GLN A 210 -11.08 15.01 -1.56
CA GLN A 210 -12.03 15.75 -2.40
C GLN A 210 -13.33 16.12 -1.66
N ASN A 211 -13.53 15.61 -0.44
CA ASN A 211 -14.57 16.03 0.49
C ASN A 211 -14.11 17.06 1.55
N PHE A 212 -12.80 17.36 1.67
CA PHE A 212 -12.37 18.60 2.32
C PHE A 212 -12.63 19.69 1.30
N GLN A 213 -13.81 20.32 1.40
CA GLN A 213 -14.14 21.49 0.63
C GLN A 213 -13.00 22.50 0.76
N THR A 214 -12.19 22.62 -0.28
CA THR A 214 -11.61 23.88 -0.70
C THR A 214 -12.74 24.90 -0.66
N TYR A 215 -12.69 25.82 0.30
CA TYR A 215 -13.24 27.19 0.29
C TYR A 215 -14.25 27.51 -0.82
N CYS A 216 -15.35 26.76 -0.85
CA CYS A 216 -16.56 27.10 -1.57
C CYS A 216 -17.63 27.10 -0.50
N PRO A 217 -18.06 28.27 0.00
CA PRO A 217 -19.16 28.33 0.94
C PRO A 217 -20.39 27.85 0.18
N LYS A 218 -20.72 26.56 0.31
CA LYS A 218 -22.11 26.15 0.14
C LYS A 218 -22.89 26.94 1.20
N PRO A 219 -24.01 27.60 0.83
CA PRO A 219 -24.86 28.23 1.83
C PRO A 219 -25.12 27.22 2.93
N LEU A 220 -25.08 27.68 4.18
CA LEU A 220 -25.49 26.92 5.35
C LEU A 220 -26.94 26.44 5.11
N GLN A 221 -27.11 25.34 4.39
CA GLN A 221 -28.29 24.51 4.54
C GLN A 221 -28.09 23.92 5.92
N GLU A 222 -28.83 24.45 6.89
CA GLU A 222 -29.16 23.76 8.11
C GLU A 222 -29.45 22.31 7.73
N LYS A 223 -28.49 21.42 7.96
CA LYS A 223 -28.79 20.00 8.07
C LYS A 223 -29.64 19.92 9.33
N ASN A 224 -30.94 20.10 9.13
CA ASN A 224 -31.96 19.67 10.06
C ASN A 224 -31.74 18.15 10.15
N VAL A 225 -30.90 17.74 11.10
CA VAL A 225 -30.95 16.39 11.63
C VAL A 225 -32.34 16.32 12.23
N GLU A 226 -33.27 15.69 11.51
CA GLU A 226 -34.55 15.31 12.09
C GLU A 226 -34.24 14.65 13.43
N PRO A 227 -34.80 15.15 14.55
CA PRO A 227 -34.55 14.53 15.83
C PRO A 227 -35.08 13.11 15.74
N GLU A 228 -34.18 12.12 15.79
CA GLU A 228 -34.54 10.73 16.01
C GLU A 228 -35.46 10.70 17.24
N SER A 229 -36.77 10.53 17.01
CA SER A 229 -37.83 10.20 17.98
C SER A 229 -37.35 10.23 19.45
N VAL A 230 -37.17 11.42 20.02
CA VAL A 230 -36.78 11.56 21.43
C VAL A 230 -38.07 11.71 22.23
N ASP A 231 -38.34 10.77 23.14
CA ASP A 231 -39.37 10.95 24.19
C ASP A 231 -39.12 12.31 24.86
N LEU A 232 -40.10 13.23 24.81
CA LEU A 232 -39.99 14.62 25.26
C LEU A 232 -39.59 14.77 26.74
N ARG A 233 -39.58 13.66 27.49
CA ARG A 233 -39.15 13.57 28.89
C ARG A 233 -37.64 13.38 29.09
N ILE A 234 -36.87 13.12 28.03
CA ILE A 234 -35.42 12.92 28.12
C ILE A 234 -34.68 14.21 27.77
N VAL A 235 -34.14 14.88 28.78
CA VAL A 235 -33.26 16.05 28.59
C VAL A 235 -31.85 15.56 28.29
N GLN A 236 -31.34 15.87 27.10
CA GLN A 236 -29.96 15.56 26.74
C GLN A 236 -29.01 16.67 27.23
N GLU A 237 -28.59 16.59 28.49
CA GLU A 237 -27.76 17.60 29.18
C GLU A 237 -26.48 17.97 28.41
N ASN A 238 -25.84 16.99 27.77
CA ASN A 238 -24.57 17.18 27.05
C ASN A 238 -24.72 17.47 25.56
N ARG A 239 -25.88 17.97 25.10
CA ARG A 239 -26.13 18.22 23.67
C ARG A 239 -25.11 19.19 23.05
N ARG A 240 -24.84 20.32 23.70
CA ARG A 240 -23.89 21.35 23.22
C ARG A 240 -22.48 20.79 23.07
N GLU A 241 -22.04 19.98 24.03
CA GLU A 241 -20.70 19.38 24.00
C GLU A 241 -20.60 18.29 22.93
N LYS A 242 -21.62 17.45 22.77
CA LYS A 242 -21.68 16.48 21.66
C LYS A 242 -21.63 17.16 20.29
N GLU A 243 -22.38 18.26 20.11
CA GLU A 243 -22.34 19.06 18.88
C GLU A 243 -20.96 19.72 18.65
N ARG A 244 -20.28 20.15 19.72
CA ARG A 244 -18.90 20.67 19.64
C ARG A 244 -17.91 19.58 19.20
N ILE A 245 -17.97 18.41 19.83
CA ILE A 245 -17.11 17.25 19.49
C ILE A 245 -17.34 16.82 18.05
N GLN A 246 -18.60 16.74 17.61
CA GLN A 246 -18.94 16.36 16.24
C GLN A 246 -18.36 17.32 15.21
N ARG A 247 -18.49 18.64 15.42
CA ARG A 247 -17.92 19.66 14.53
C ARG A 247 -16.40 19.53 14.41
N LEU A 248 -15.70 19.44 15.55
CA LEU A 248 -14.24 19.26 15.55
C LEU A 248 -13.81 17.97 14.84
N ASN A 249 -14.57 16.89 15.03
CA ASN A 249 -14.28 15.62 14.39
C ASN A 249 -14.46 15.68 12.86
N GLN A 250 -15.47 16.41 12.40
CA GLN A 250 -15.71 16.68 10.98
C GLN A 250 -14.63 17.58 10.37
N GLU A 251 -14.18 18.61 11.09
CA GLU A 251 -13.08 19.47 10.64
C GLU A 251 -11.78 18.68 10.43
N VAL A 252 -11.51 17.72 11.31
CA VAL A 252 -10.26 16.95 11.29
C VAL A 252 -10.29 15.79 10.28
N PHE A 253 -11.33 14.95 10.30
CA PHE A 253 -11.41 13.74 9.47
C PHE A 253 -12.27 13.92 8.22
N GLY A 254 -13.10 14.95 8.16
CA GLY A 254 -14.10 15.13 7.11
C GLY A 254 -15.34 14.24 7.30
N ASP A 255 -16.33 14.49 6.45
CA ASP A 255 -17.61 13.78 6.45
C ASP A 255 -17.57 12.43 5.70
N GLY A 256 -16.52 12.19 4.92
CA GLY A 256 -16.39 10.97 4.11
C GLY A 256 -15.91 9.74 4.88
N PRO A 257 -16.04 8.55 4.26
CA PRO A 257 -15.41 7.33 4.77
C PRO A 257 -13.88 7.48 4.79
N GLN A 258 -13.25 7.00 5.86
CA GLN A 258 -11.80 7.08 5.99
C GLN A 258 -11.09 5.96 5.21
N PRO A 259 -9.89 6.22 4.67
CA PRO A 259 -9.09 5.17 4.04
C PRO A 259 -8.77 4.06 5.04
N ILE A 260 -8.72 2.82 4.57
CA ILE A 260 -8.45 1.65 5.40
C ILE A 260 -6.96 1.62 5.73
N LEU A 261 -6.66 1.57 7.02
CA LEU A 261 -5.31 1.45 7.54
C LEU A 261 -5.36 0.51 8.73
N GLU A 262 -4.47 -0.47 8.76
CA GLU A 262 -4.53 -1.55 9.75
C GLU A 262 -3.76 -1.21 11.03
N PHE A 263 -2.73 -0.36 10.92
CA PHE A 263 -1.84 -0.05 12.03
C PHE A 263 -1.17 1.32 11.90
N ALA A 264 -0.73 1.84 13.06
CA ALA A 264 0.19 2.96 13.16
C ALA A 264 1.22 2.71 14.28
N HIS A 265 2.47 3.07 14.02
CA HIS A 265 3.61 2.85 14.91
C HIS A 265 4.24 4.18 15.30
N TYR A 266 4.40 4.42 16.61
CA TYR A 266 5.11 5.58 17.15
C TYR A 266 6.29 5.10 17.97
N ARG A 267 7.49 5.34 17.47
CA ARG A 267 8.75 5.04 18.15
C ARG A 267 9.32 6.33 18.73
N LEU A 268 9.30 6.45 20.05
CA LEU A 268 9.86 7.56 20.79
C LEU A 268 11.28 7.20 21.24
N GLU A 269 12.24 8.08 20.96
CA GLU A 269 13.63 8.01 21.43
C GLU A 269 14.00 9.40 21.95
N THR A 270 13.81 9.63 23.24
CA THR A 270 13.96 10.95 23.87
C THR A 270 14.72 10.83 25.19
N MET A 271 15.34 11.91 25.64
CA MET A 271 16.08 11.93 26.90
C MET A 271 15.14 12.27 28.05
N PHE A 272 15.38 11.69 29.23
CA PHE A 272 14.75 12.22 30.44
C PHE A 272 15.37 13.59 30.73
N LYS A 273 14.52 14.62 30.80
CA LYS A 273 14.93 15.96 31.20
C LYS A 273 14.84 16.04 32.72
N SER A 274 15.96 15.86 33.42
CA SER A 274 16.08 16.26 34.83
C SER A 274 16.39 17.75 34.93
N ASP A 275 16.04 18.36 36.06
CA ASP A 275 16.60 19.65 36.42
C ASP A 275 18.13 19.51 36.48
N PRO A 276 18.91 20.32 35.73
CA PRO A 276 20.36 20.26 35.74
C PRO A 276 20.98 20.44 37.13
N LYS A 277 20.22 20.95 38.12
CA LYS A 277 20.67 21.09 39.51
C LYS A 277 20.53 19.82 40.35
N MET A 278 19.70 18.87 39.94
CA MET A 278 19.33 17.72 40.78
C MET A 278 20.14 16.46 40.48
N ASP A 279 20.91 16.40 39.39
CA ASP A 279 21.84 15.31 38.99
C ASP A 279 21.42 13.87 39.35
N VAL A 280 20.10 13.58 39.34
CA VAL A 280 19.53 12.30 39.80
C VAL A 280 19.76 11.17 38.77
N LEU A 281 20.13 11.51 37.54
CA LEU A 281 20.24 10.58 36.43
C LEU A 281 21.67 10.53 35.89
N ASP A 282 22.51 9.69 36.49
CA ASP A 282 23.88 9.39 36.01
C ASP A 282 23.91 8.82 34.58
N LYS A 283 22.78 8.29 34.08
CA LYS A 283 22.68 7.64 32.78
C LYS A 283 22.04 8.57 31.75
N LYS A 284 22.88 9.14 30.86
CA LYS A 284 22.49 9.80 29.61
C LYS A 284 21.96 8.82 28.55
N GLU A 285 21.19 7.81 28.95
CA GLU A 285 20.59 6.87 28.01
C GLU A 285 19.20 7.37 27.57
N PRO A 286 18.89 7.35 26.26
CA PRO A 286 17.58 7.75 25.78
C PRO A 286 16.53 6.72 26.20
N PHE A 287 15.39 7.21 26.71
CA PHE A 287 14.23 6.36 26.91
C PHE A 287 13.63 5.99 25.55
N ARG A 288 13.28 4.71 25.41
CA ARG A 288 12.75 4.14 24.18
C ARG A 288 11.35 3.61 24.45
N CYS A 289 10.35 4.21 23.82
CA CYS A 289 8.96 3.75 23.91
C CYS A 289 8.44 3.44 22.50
N LEU A 290 7.67 2.37 22.38
CA LEU A 290 7.02 1.98 21.12
C LEU A 290 5.53 1.82 21.37
N VAL A 291 4.74 2.72 20.81
CA VAL A 291 3.28 2.64 20.81
C VAL A 291 2.82 2.10 19.48
N LYS A 292 1.99 1.05 19.49
CA LYS A 292 1.41 0.43 18.30
C LYS A 292 -0.11 0.46 18.40
N PHE A 293 -0.74 1.09 17.43
CA PHE A 293 -2.19 0.98 17.22
C PHE A 293 -2.44 -0.06 16.14
N SER A 294 -3.45 -0.92 16.36
CA SER A 294 -3.87 -1.94 15.40
C SER A 294 -5.39 -2.03 15.40
N SER A 295 -6.00 -1.90 14.24
CA SER A 295 -7.45 -2.03 14.01
C SER A 295 -7.68 -2.28 12.53
N PRO A 296 -8.67 -3.10 12.12
CA PRO A 296 -8.99 -3.27 10.71
C PRO A 296 -9.34 -1.94 10.02
N HIS A 297 -9.90 -0.97 10.76
CA HIS A 297 -10.25 0.36 10.29
C HIS A 297 -9.71 1.42 11.25
N LEU A 298 -8.38 1.54 11.36
CA LEU A 298 -7.73 2.41 12.36
C LEU A 298 -8.22 3.85 12.31
N LEU A 299 -8.29 4.46 11.13
CA LEU A 299 -8.68 5.87 11.00
C LEU A 299 -10.14 6.10 11.38
N GLU A 300 -11.03 5.16 11.04
CA GLU A 300 -12.44 5.22 11.44
C GLU A 300 -12.59 5.00 12.96
N SER A 301 -11.77 4.09 13.52
CA SER A 301 -11.72 3.89 14.97
C SER A 301 -11.25 5.15 15.68
N LEU A 302 -10.22 5.84 15.17
CA LEU A 302 -9.75 7.11 15.72
C LEU A 302 -10.83 8.19 15.64
N LYS A 303 -11.54 8.29 14.50
CA LYS A 303 -12.67 9.20 14.31
C LYS A 303 -13.80 8.93 15.31
N SER A 304 -14.05 7.69 15.72
CA SER A 304 -15.13 7.37 16.66
C SER A 304 -14.78 7.52 18.15
N LEU A 305 -13.51 7.63 18.52
CA LEU A 305 -13.08 7.70 19.93
C LEU A 305 -13.70 8.88 20.69
N ALA A 306 -13.60 10.09 20.15
CA ALA A 306 -14.08 11.29 20.83
C ALA A 306 -15.63 11.35 20.92
N PRO A 307 -16.39 11.06 19.84
CA PRO A 307 -17.85 10.95 19.93
C PRO A 307 -18.34 9.87 20.90
N ALA A 308 -17.58 8.78 21.06
CA ALA A 308 -17.89 7.71 22.02
C ALA A 308 -17.52 8.04 23.48
N GLY A 309 -16.89 9.19 23.74
CA GLY A 309 -16.43 9.58 25.08
C GLY A 309 -15.21 8.80 25.58
N MET A 310 -14.50 8.10 24.69
CA MET A 310 -13.31 7.29 25.02
C MET A 310 -12.01 8.11 24.99
N ALA A 311 -12.05 9.31 24.43
CA ALA A 311 -10.93 10.23 24.36
C ALA A 311 -11.41 11.68 24.35
N ASP A 312 -10.60 12.59 24.89
CA ASP A 312 -10.90 14.02 24.89
C ASP A 312 -10.80 14.62 23.49
N ALA A 313 -11.69 15.57 23.19
CA ALA A 313 -11.66 16.37 21.95
C ALA A 313 -11.00 17.74 22.19
N PRO A 314 -10.05 18.16 21.35
CA PRO A 314 -9.63 17.54 20.09
C PRO A 314 -8.62 16.40 20.28
N LEU A 315 -8.69 15.40 19.39
CA LEU A 315 -7.72 14.32 19.35
C LEU A 315 -6.31 14.82 19.03
N SER A 316 -5.30 14.13 19.55
CA SER A 316 -3.90 14.49 19.38
C SER A 316 -3.52 14.66 17.89
N PRO A 317 -2.83 15.75 17.52
CA PRO A 317 -2.31 15.96 16.16
C PRO A 317 -1.43 14.83 15.63
N LEU A 318 -0.80 14.06 16.53
CA LEU A 318 -0.01 12.89 16.14
C LEU A 318 -0.88 11.83 15.45
N LEU A 319 -2.09 11.60 15.96
CA LEU A 319 -3.03 10.61 15.45
C LEU A 319 -3.78 11.14 14.23
N THR A 320 -4.14 12.43 14.23
CA THR A 320 -4.97 13.02 13.17
C THR A 320 -4.17 13.38 11.92
N CYS A 321 -2.85 13.56 12.02
CA CYS A 321 -2.00 13.92 10.87
C CYS A 321 -1.62 12.74 9.95
N ILE A 322 -1.99 11.49 10.28
CA ILE A 322 -1.64 10.29 9.49
C ILE A 322 -1.99 10.46 7.99
N PRO A 323 -3.23 10.83 7.62
CA PRO A 323 -3.62 10.95 6.21
C PRO A 323 -3.00 12.18 5.55
N GLN A 324 -2.85 13.28 6.31
CA GLN A 324 -2.31 14.56 5.80
C GLN A 324 -0.82 14.47 5.50
N LYS A 325 -0.04 13.83 6.39
CA LYS A 325 1.40 13.62 6.21
C LYS A 325 1.73 12.40 5.36
N ALA A 326 0.72 11.57 5.05
CA ALA A 326 0.87 10.28 4.39
C ALA A 326 1.95 9.43 5.10
N ARG A 327 1.77 9.18 6.40
CA ARG A 327 2.70 8.40 7.25
C ARG A 327 1.94 7.67 8.35
N ASN A 328 2.31 6.41 8.58
CA ASN A 328 1.84 5.61 9.72
C ASN A 328 2.97 4.96 10.53
N TYR A 329 4.23 5.23 10.18
CA TYR A 329 5.38 5.00 11.03
C TYR A 329 5.97 6.36 11.43
N PHE A 330 6.05 6.62 12.72
CA PHE A 330 6.59 7.86 13.26
C PHE A 330 7.79 7.56 14.12
N ARG A 331 8.88 8.28 13.88
CA ARG A 331 10.05 8.29 14.75
C ARG A 331 10.18 9.65 15.41
N ILE A 332 9.84 9.71 16.69
CA ILE A 332 9.89 10.93 17.49
C ILE A 332 11.23 10.94 18.23
N ARG A 333 12.03 11.96 17.94
CA ARG A 333 13.36 12.18 18.52
C ARG A 333 13.48 13.62 18.96
N GLU A 334 14.31 13.88 19.97
CA GLU A 334 14.64 15.26 20.32
C GLU A 334 15.35 15.95 19.16
N LYS A 335 14.93 17.19 18.89
CA LYS A 335 15.56 18.05 17.91
C LYS A 335 16.91 18.46 18.51
N LYS A 336 18.00 17.82 18.09
CA LYS A 336 19.35 18.33 18.41
C LYS A 336 19.41 19.76 17.89
N GLY A 337 19.82 20.70 18.75
CA GLY A 337 19.90 22.12 18.43
C GLY A 337 20.59 22.34 17.09
N LEU A 338 20.08 23.30 16.31
CA LEU A 338 20.70 23.78 15.09
C LEU A 338 22.15 24.21 15.38
N LEU A 339 23.10 23.40 14.93
CA LEU A 339 24.42 23.87 14.50
C LEU A 339 24.47 23.62 12.99
N PRO A 340 24.86 24.62 12.17
CA PRO A 340 24.99 24.43 10.75
C PRO A 340 26.24 23.58 10.44
N GLU A 341 26.07 22.74 9.41
CA GLU A 341 27.09 22.02 8.63
C GLU A 341 27.90 20.88 9.28
N SER A 342 27.70 19.67 8.74
CA SER A 342 28.68 19.11 7.80
C SER A 342 28.07 17.91 7.07
N PHE A 343 28.00 18.01 5.75
CA PHE A 343 27.79 16.89 4.82
C PHE A 343 28.89 15.85 5.01
N VAL A 344 28.58 14.61 5.42
CA VAL A 344 29.37 13.42 5.05
C VAL A 344 28.49 12.17 5.10
N SER A 345 28.31 11.51 3.96
CA SER A 345 27.84 10.11 3.83
C SER A 345 28.97 9.13 4.22
N PRO A 346 28.65 7.93 4.72
CA PRO A 346 28.53 6.78 3.81
C PRO A 346 27.15 6.13 3.82
#